data_AF-A0A072RHY6-F1
#
_entry.id   AF-A0A072RHY6-F1
#
_cell.length_a   1.000
_cell.length_b   1.000
_cell.length_c   1.000
_cell.angle_alpha   90.00
_cell.angle_beta   90.00
_cell.angle_gamma   90.00
#
_symmetry.space_group_name_H-M   'P 1'
#
loop_
_entity.id
_entity.type
_entity.pdbx_description
1 polymer ?
#
loop_
_entity_poly.entity_id
_entity_poly.type
_entity_poly.pdbx_seq_one_letter_code
_entity_poly.pdbx_strand_id
1 'polypeptide(L)'
;MSQIGEVDLSTKIFDQILDMPVVLAPVGLTGMYARRDEVQVARAAVAKGIPFTLSSVSVCPISEAQAAVGNAFWFQLYVLKGSWIHE
;
A
#
# COMPACT_ATOMS: atom_id res chain seq x y z
N MET A 1 -28.87 -25.69 -8.25
CA MET A 1 -27.80 -24.92 -7.59
C MET A 1 -26.48 -25.59 -7.92
N SER A 2 -25.56 -24.90 -8.59
CA SER A 2 -24.20 -25.41 -8.75
C SER A 2 -23.50 -25.40 -7.39
N GLN A 3 -22.78 -26.48 -7.06
CA GLN A 3 -21.89 -26.45 -5.90
C GLN A 3 -20.62 -25.70 -6.27
N ILE A 4 -20.19 -24.80 -5.38
CA ILE A 4 -18.90 -24.12 -5.46
C ILE A 4 -17.94 -24.92 -4.59
N GLY A 5 -16.80 -25.30 -5.16
CA GLY A 5 -15.73 -26.02 -4.45
C GLY A 5 -14.95 -25.10 -3.49
N GLU A 6 -13.74 -25.51 -3.12
CA GLU A 6 -12.83 -24.66 -2.36
C GLU A 6 -12.50 -23.38 -3.14
N VAL A 7 -12.53 -22.22 -2.46
CA VAL A 7 -12.31 -20.91 -3.06
C VAL A 7 -10.89 -20.45 -2.75
N ASP A 8 -10.04 -20.42 -3.79
CA ASP A 8 -8.73 -19.78 -3.73
C ASP A 8 -8.84 -18.32 -4.19
N LEU A 9 -8.47 -17.39 -3.32
CA LEU A 9 -8.45 -15.95 -3.61
C LEU A 9 -7.06 -15.47 -4.02
N SER A 10 -6.03 -16.32 -3.94
CA SER A 10 -4.67 -15.91 -4.21
C SER A 10 -4.51 -15.39 -5.64
N THR A 11 -3.63 -14.42 -5.82
CA THR A 11 -3.36 -13.85 -7.14
C THR A 11 -1.92 -13.38 -7.25
N LYS A 12 -1.44 -13.18 -8.48
CA LYS A 12 -0.10 -12.69 -8.76
C LYS A 12 -0.17 -11.30 -9.40
N ILE A 13 0.45 -10.31 -8.77
CA ILE A 13 0.55 -8.93 -9.29
C ILE A 13 2.01 -8.47 -9.20
N PHE A 14 2.58 -7.98 -10.31
CA PHE A 14 3.99 -7.52 -10.39
C PHE A 14 5.01 -8.48 -9.75
N ASP A 15 4.87 -9.77 -10.05
CA ASP A 15 5.69 -10.84 -9.49
C ASP A 15 5.56 -11.13 -8.00
N GLN A 16 4.58 -10.53 -7.33
CA GLN A 16 4.23 -10.82 -5.94
C GLN A 16 2.99 -11.71 -5.87
N ILE A 17 3.04 -12.77 -5.05
CA ILE A 17 1.88 -13.58 -4.70
C ILE A 17 1.17 -12.90 -3.54
N LEU A 18 -0.14 -12.66 -3.70
CA LEU A 18 -1.02 -12.03 -2.72
C LEU A 18 -2.05 -13.05 -2.24
N ASP A 19 -2.46 -12.93 -0.98
CA ASP A 19 -3.45 -13.85 -0.38
C ASP A 19 -4.88 -13.61 -0.92
N MET A 20 -5.15 -12.42 -1.45
CA MET A 20 -6.43 -12.04 -2.06
C MET A 20 -6.24 -10.92 -3.10
N PRO A 21 -7.17 -10.72 -4.05
CA PRO A 21 -7.04 -9.72 -5.11
C PRO A 21 -7.48 -8.33 -4.63
N VAL A 22 -6.92 -7.88 -3.51
CA VAL A 22 -7.24 -6.60 -2.85
C VAL A 22 -5.96 -5.83 -2.62
N VAL A 23 -6.02 -4.51 -2.85
CA VAL A 23 -4.93 -3.57 -2.58
C VAL A 23 -5.51 -2.37 -1.83
N LEU A 24 -4.82 -1.90 -0.80
CA LEU A 24 -5.20 -0.65 -0.15
C LEU A 24 -4.72 0.55 -1.00
N ALA A 25 -5.69 1.31 -1.49
CA ALA A 25 -5.46 2.49 -2.32
C ALA A 25 -4.74 3.61 -1.53
N PRO A 26 -3.99 4.50 -2.22
CA PRO A 26 -3.33 5.61 -1.58
C PRO A 26 -4.34 6.64 -1.09
N VAL A 27 -4.29 6.92 0.21
CA VAL A 27 -5.04 8.01 0.84
C VAL A 27 -4.04 8.97 1.47
N GLY A 28 -4.20 10.25 1.16
CA GLY A 28 -3.36 11.30 1.71
C GLY A 28 -3.72 11.63 3.15
N LEU A 29 -2.74 12.16 3.88
CA LEU A 29 -2.93 12.78 5.19
C LEU A 29 -3.57 11.86 6.25
N THR A 30 -3.41 10.54 6.16
CA THR A 30 -4.14 9.66 7.07
C THR A 30 -3.66 9.74 8.51
N GLY A 31 -2.43 10.20 8.73
CA GLY A 31 -1.94 10.60 10.05
C GLY A 31 -2.81 11.65 10.77
N MET A 32 -3.73 12.33 10.07
CA MET A 32 -4.74 13.21 10.67
C MET A 32 -5.97 12.46 11.21
N TYR A 33 -6.29 11.27 10.69
CA TYR A 33 -7.37 10.41 11.19
C TYR A 33 -6.93 9.64 12.44
N ALA A 34 -5.71 9.12 12.45
CA ALA A 34 -5.10 8.47 13.60
C ALA A 34 -3.59 8.71 13.63
N ARG A 35 -3.00 8.72 14.84
CA ARG A 35 -1.57 8.97 15.00
C ARG A 35 -0.75 7.93 14.22
N ARG A 36 0.02 8.38 13.22
CA ARG A 36 0.84 7.53 12.34
C ARG A 36 0.03 6.44 11.63
N ASP A 37 -1.17 6.78 11.18
CA ASP A 37 -2.08 5.83 10.53
C ASP A 37 -1.46 5.13 9.32
N GLU A 38 -0.66 5.81 8.49
CA GLU A 38 -0.01 5.20 7.32
C GLU A 38 0.84 3.98 7.69
N VAL A 39 1.54 4.05 8.83
CA VAL A 39 2.35 2.93 9.36
C VAL A 39 1.47 1.80 9.88
N GLN A 40 0.36 2.14 10.51
CA GLN A 40 -0.59 1.15 11.03
C GLN A 40 -1.26 0.38 9.88
N VAL A 41 -1.70 1.10 8.85
CA VAL A 41 -2.31 0.53 7.64
C VAL A 41 -1.31 -0.34 6.89
N ALA A 42 -0.06 0.10 6.72
CA ALA A 42 0.98 -0.71 6.10
C ALA A 42 1.17 -2.05 6.81
N ARG A 43 1.28 -2.04 8.15
CA ARG A 43 1.40 -3.28 8.94
C ARG A 43 0.18 -4.19 8.79
N ALA A 44 -1.03 -3.60 8.83
CA ALA A 44 -2.26 -4.36 8.68
C ALA A 44 -2.37 -5.03 7.30
N ALA A 45 -1.98 -4.32 6.23
CA ALA A 45 -1.98 -4.85 4.87
C ALA A 45 -1.03 -6.03 4.72
N VAL A 46 0.23 -5.88 5.18
CA VAL A 46 1.23 -6.95 5.13
C VAL A 46 0.82 -8.15 5.98
N ALA A 47 0.23 -7.93 7.16
CA ALA A 47 -0.29 -9.01 8.00
C ALA A 47 -1.47 -9.77 7.35
N LYS A 48 -2.10 -9.20 6.32
CA LYS A 48 -3.18 -9.81 5.53
C LYS A 48 -2.71 -10.31 4.15
N GLY A 49 -1.40 -10.29 3.89
CA GLY A 49 -0.83 -10.72 2.61
C GLY A 49 -1.29 -9.89 1.42
N ILE A 50 -1.66 -8.61 1.66
CA ILE A 50 -2.08 -7.68 0.62
C ILE A 50 -1.20 -6.44 0.57
N PRO A 51 -1.06 -5.78 -0.59
CA PRO A 51 -0.28 -4.57 -0.71
C PRO A 51 -1.01 -3.35 -0.14
N PHE A 52 -0.22 -2.41 0.38
CA PHE A 52 -0.63 -1.04 0.68
C PHE A 52 0.07 -0.07 -0.26
N THR A 53 -0.62 0.98 -0.70
CA THR A 53 -0.04 2.07 -1.50
C THR A 53 0.11 3.33 -0.66
N LEU A 54 1.34 3.76 -0.39
CA LEU A 54 1.63 5.00 0.31
C LEU A 54 1.39 6.22 -0.60
N SER A 55 0.75 7.27 -0.08
CA SER A 55 0.49 8.51 -0.84
C SER A 55 1.70 9.45 -0.86
N SER A 56 1.87 10.22 -1.94
CA SER A 56 2.81 11.35 -1.99
C SER A 56 2.53 12.43 -0.94
N VAL A 57 1.29 12.51 -0.43
CA VAL A 57 0.87 13.46 0.59
C VAL A 57 0.61 12.76 1.93
N SER A 58 1.43 11.75 2.25
CA SER A 58 1.42 11.08 3.57
C SER A 58 1.99 11.98 4.67
N VAL A 59 1.49 11.82 5.90
CA VAL A 59 2.05 12.50 7.08
C VAL A 59 3.31 11.80 7.56
N CYS A 60 3.33 10.47 7.52
CA CYS A 60 4.53 9.69 7.82
C CYS A 60 5.52 9.72 6.62
N PRO A 61 6.83 9.88 6.86
CA PRO A 61 7.81 9.77 5.79
C PRO A 61 7.89 8.34 5.27
N ILE A 62 8.25 8.17 3.99
CA ILE A 62 8.38 6.85 3.35
C ILE A 62 9.34 5.92 4.09
N SER A 63 10.39 6.45 4.69
CA SER A 63 11.36 5.69 5.50
C SER A 63 10.73 5.08 6.75
N GLU A 64 9.70 5.71 7.32
CA GLU A 64 9.01 5.16 8.48
C GLU A 64 8.10 3.98 8.10
N ALA A 65 7.41 4.08 6.95
CA ALA A 65 6.68 2.95 6.39
C ALA A 65 7.64 1.79 6.05
N GLN A 66 8.77 2.08 5.41
CA GLN A 66 9.78 1.08 5.08
C GLN A 66 10.37 0.41 6.33
N ALA A 67 10.63 1.17 7.40
CA ALA A 67 11.08 0.59 8.67
C ALA A 67 10.04 -0.35 9.30
N ALA A 68 8.76 -0.14 9.01
CA ALA A 68 7.68 -0.94 9.56
C ALA A 68 7.40 -2.23 8.77
N VAL A 69 7.56 -2.22 7.44
CA VAL A 69 7.13 -3.32 6.56
C VAL A 69 8.14 -3.71 5.48
N GLY A 70 9.35 -3.16 5.50
CA GLY A 70 10.33 -3.38 4.44
C GLY A 70 9.85 -2.80 3.11
N ASN A 71 10.02 -3.54 2.02
CA ASN A 71 9.63 -3.11 0.66
C ASN A 71 8.23 -3.61 0.25
N ALA A 72 7.41 -4.06 1.21
CA ALA A 72 6.09 -4.65 0.96
C ALA A 72 4.97 -3.58 0.83
N PHE A 73 5.26 -2.50 0.09
CA PHE A 73 4.28 -1.45 -0.21
C PHE A 73 4.60 -0.80 -1.56
N TRP A 74 3.59 -0.20 -2.18
CA TRP A 74 3.73 0.62 -3.38
C TRP A 74 3.72 2.10 -3.03
N PHE A 75 4.17 2.96 -3.95
CA PHE A 75 4.16 4.40 -3.75
C PHE A 75 3.39 5.09 -4.88
N GLN A 76 2.40 5.90 -4.52
CA GLN A 76 1.71 6.77 -5.44
C GLN A 76 2.50 8.08 -5.56
N LEU A 77 3.09 8.30 -6.73
CA LEU A 77 3.86 9.51 -7.02
C LEU A 77 2.96 10.60 -7.61
N TYR A 78 3.02 11.81 -7.06
CA TYR A 78 2.62 13.04 -7.75
C TYR A 78 3.86 13.68 -8.39
N VAL A 79 3.82 13.85 -9.71
CA VAL A 79 4.82 14.62 -10.44
C VAL A 79 4.51 16.10 -10.26
N LEU A 80 5.09 16.70 -9.22
CA LEU A 80 4.87 18.11 -8.89
C LEU A 80 5.76 19.00 -9.77
N LYS A 81 5.18 20.03 -10.37
CA LYS A 81 5.93 21.01 -11.17
C LYS A 81 6.97 21.70 -10.28
N GLY A 82 8.25 21.47 -10.56
CA GLY A 82 9.40 22.06 -9.88
C GLY A 82 10.63 22.04 -10.79
N SER A 83 11.68 22.77 -10.44
CA SER A 83 12.91 22.94 -11.25
C SER A 83 13.69 21.64 -11.53
N TRP A 84 13.28 20.52 -10.96
CA TRP A 84 13.90 19.19 -11.10
C TRP A 84 13.39 18.40 -12.32
N ILE A 85 12.33 18.87 -13.00
CA ILE A 85 11.73 18.19 -14.16
C ILE A 85 11.97 18.96 -15.47
N HIS A 86 12.99 19.82 -15.48
CA HIS A 86 13.51 20.44 -16.69
C HIS A 86 14.90 19.87 -16.96
N GLU A 87 15.16 19.52 -18.21
CA GLU A 87 16.52 19.34 -18.76
C GLU A 87 17.44 20.51 -18.37
#